data_AF-A0A433DUM5-F1
#
_entry.id   AF-A0A433DUM5-F1
#
_cell.length_a   1.000
_cell.length_b   1.000
_cell.length_c   1.000
_cell.angle_alpha   90.00
_cell.angle_beta   90.00
_cell.angle_gamma   90.00
#
_symmetry.space_group_name_H-M   'P 1'
#
loop_
_entity.id
_entity.type
_entity.pdbx_description
1 polymer ?
#
loop_
_entity_poly.entity_id
_entity_poly.type
_entity_poly.pdbx_seq_one_letter_code
_entity_poly.pdbx_strand_id
1 'polypeptide(L)'
;MIEHPPLPNVASMDTEEAATATDTSPVASSRGFYGCVISLIAFFTLFALGAHAITEFEKGLDGDGQLEQPGLSGSVSQPLGPGTTARYEDGLWVTVSRPERHDDGTYGVTVTFENGTDEELRLSDEEFSGTLDVEPGEDYAPGDDVSWLNWDEVASVLAPPLPEGEERTVPVRLKPERKGAPVTLEVTPPHPGYRETAHFQLTLG
;
A
#
# COMPACT_ATOMS: atom_id res chain seq x y z
N MET A 1 81.33 13.08 -49.86
CA MET A 1 80.21 14.03 -49.74
C MET A 1 79.43 13.96 -51.04
N ILE A 2 78.11 13.81 -50.97
CA ILE A 2 77.22 13.79 -52.15
C ILE A 2 76.57 15.15 -52.24
N GLU A 3 76.73 15.85 -53.37
CA GLU A 3 75.96 17.04 -53.70
C GLU A 3 75.54 17.00 -55.18
N HIS A 4 74.25 16.80 -55.43
CA HIS A 4 73.62 16.96 -56.74
C HIS A 4 72.25 17.63 -56.57
N PRO A 5 72.12 18.90 -56.98
CA PRO A 5 70.83 19.48 -57.37
C PRO A 5 70.97 20.40 -58.64
N PRO A 6 69.89 20.96 -59.21
CA PRO A 6 68.76 20.24 -59.81
C PRO A 6 68.23 20.84 -61.15
N LEU A 7 67.52 20.02 -61.97
CA LEU A 7 66.48 20.43 -62.96
C LEU A 7 66.94 21.35 -64.14
N PRO A 8 66.17 21.57 -65.24
CA PRO A 8 64.73 21.38 -65.50
C PRO A 8 64.45 20.32 -66.62
N ASN A 9 63.32 20.22 -67.36
CA ASN A 9 62.26 21.20 -67.64
C ASN A 9 60.87 20.62 -68.03
N VAL A 10 59.93 21.56 -68.11
CA VAL A 10 58.51 21.61 -68.49
C VAL A 10 58.20 21.21 -69.94
N ALA A 11 57.05 20.55 -70.14
CA ALA A 11 56.20 20.73 -71.31
C ALA A 11 54.72 20.65 -70.89
N SER A 12 54.07 21.79 -70.75
CA SER A 12 52.62 21.92 -70.58
C SER A 12 51.95 21.98 -71.95
N MET A 13 50.80 21.32 -72.13
CA MET A 13 49.72 21.91 -72.91
C MET A 13 48.37 21.38 -72.45
N ASP A 14 47.46 22.31 -72.19
CA ASP A 14 46.17 22.08 -71.57
C ASP A 14 45.16 21.45 -72.54
N THR A 15 44.32 20.57 -71.99
CA THR A 15 42.94 20.38 -72.47
C THR A 15 42.03 20.54 -71.26
N GLU A 16 41.56 21.76 -71.01
CA GLU A 16 40.41 21.99 -70.15
C GLU A 16 39.15 21.47 -70.87
N GLU A 17 38.46 20.50 -70.28
CA GLU A 17 37.00 20.41 -70.41
C GLU A 17 36.40 20.50 -69.01
N ALA A 18 35.75 21.64 -68.75
CA ALA A 18 35.19 21.95 -67.45
C ALA A 18 33.77 21.39 -67.32
N ALA A 19 33.52 20.58 -66.29
CA ALA A 19 32.38 20.76 -65.37
C ALA A 19 32.26 19.58 -64.40
N THR A 20 32.48 19.82 -63.10
CA THR A 20 31.47 19.58 -62.05
C THR A 20 32.04 20.01 -60.69
N ALA A 21 31.74 21.24 -60.30
CA ALA A 21 31.70 21.55 -58.87
C ALA A 21 30.40 20.96 -58.31
N THR A 22 30.49 19.82 -57.65
CA THR A 22 29.40 19.30 -56.82
C THR A 22 29.91 19.17 -55.40
N ASP A 23 29.64 20.20 -54.61
CA ASP A 23 29.74 20.15 -53.16
C ASP A 23 28.74 19.11 -52.64
N THR A 24 29.24 18.00 -52.10
CA THR A 24 28.44 17.05 -51.31
C THR A 24 29.05 16.90 -49.93
N SER A 25 28.44 17.63 -48.99
CA SER A 25 28.53 17.43 -47.55
C SER A 25 28.56 15.94 -47.16
N PRO A 26 29.21 15.60 -46.03
CA PRO A 26 29.44 14.20 -45.65
C PRO A 26 28.13 13.41 -45.63
N VAL A 27 28.16 12.23 -46.25
CA VAL A 27 27.05 11.28 -46.25
C VAL A 27 26.58 11.07 -44.81
N ALA A 28 25.39 11.58 -44.50
CA ALA A 28 24.76 11.47 -43.19
C ALA A 28 24.60 9.98 -42.86
N SER A 29 25.57 9.44 -42.11
CA SER A 29 25.66 8.01 -41.88
C SER A 29 24.44 7.56 -41.06
N SER A 30 23.63 6.67 -41.65
CA SER A 30 22.43 6.12 -41.01
C SER A 30 22.71 5.52 -39.62
N ARG A 31 23.95 5.08 -39.36
CA ARG A 31 24.46 4.69 -38.03
C ARG A 31 24.25 5.75 -36.95
N GLY A 32 24.34 7.04 -37.26
CA GLY A 32 24.07 8.12 -36.32
C GLY A 32 22.58 8.27 -35.99
N PHE A 33 21.70 8.01 -36.96
CA PHE A 33 20.25 8.08 -36.75
C PHE A 33 19.74 6.88 -35.95
N TYR A 34 20.15 5.66 -36.30
CA TYR A 34 19.84 4.46 -35.51
C TYR A 34 20.47 4.55 -34.11
N GLY A 35 21.70 5.06 -33.97
CA GLY A 35 22.31 5.33 -32.67
C GLY A 35 21.47 6.29 -31.83
N CYS A 36 21.03 7.42 -32.40
CA CYS A 36 20.18 8.40 -31.72
C CYS A 36 18.82 7.79 -31.29
N VAL A 37 18.16 7.02 -32.17
CA VAL A 37 16.90 6.34 -31.85
C VAL A 37 17.09 5.30 -30.76
N ILE A 38 18.16 4.50 -30.78
CA ILE A 38 18.49 3.54 -29.73
C ILE A 38 18.78 4.26 -28.40
N SER A 39 19.52 5.38 -28.43
CA SER A 39 19.77 6.21 -27.24
C SER A 39 18.49 6.79 -26.66
N LEU A 40 17.55 7.26 -27.49
CA LEU A 40 16.24 7.74 -27.03
C LEU A 40 15.41 6.60 -26.41
N ILE A 41 15.34 5.43 -27.05
CA ILE A 41 14.63 4.28 -26.50
C ILE A 41 15.24 3.88 -25.15
N ALA A 42 16.57 3.71 -25.08
CA ALA A 42 17.26 3.38 -23.83
C ALA A 42 17.05 4.43 -22.74
N PHE A 43 17.04 5.71 -23.09
CA PHE A 43 16.75 6.81 -22.16
C PHE A 43 15.31 6.75 -21.65
N PHE A 44 14.30 6.56 -22.52
CA PHE A 44 12.92 6.39 -22.09
C PHE A 44 12.69 5.11 -21.28
N THR A 45 13.39 4.00 -21.59
CA THR A 45 13.33 2.78 -20.78
C THR A 45 13.99 2.98 -19.41
N LEU A 46 15.11 3.70 -19.33
CA LEU A 46 15.74 4.08 -18.06
C LEU A 46 14.89 5.07 -17.26
N PHE A 47 14.16 5.98 -17.91
CA PHE A 47 13.22 6.87 -17.22
C PHE A 47 11.97 6.13 -16.75
N ALA A 48 11.46 5.16 -17.51
CA ALA A 48 10.35 4.31 -17.08
C ALA A 48 10.76 3.38 -15.92
N LEU A 49 11.92 2.74 -16.00
CA LEU A 49 12.50 1.94 -14.92
C LEU A 49 12.87 2.81 -13.71
N GLY A 50 13.37 4.03 -13.93
CA GLY A 50 13.69 4.98 -12.87
C GLY A 50 12.44 5.51 -12.17
N ALA A 51 11.39 5.84 -12.92
CA ALA A 51 10.10 6.21 -12.34
C ALA A 51 9.49 5.04 -11.55
N HIS A 52 9.46 3.83 -12.14
CA HIS A 52 8.98 2.64 -11.44
C HIS A 52 9.81 2.33 -10.19
N ALA A 53 11.14 2.44 -10.26
CA ALA A 53 12.02 2.26 -9.11
C ALA A 53 11.86 3.36 -8.05
N ILE A 54 11.52 4.61 -8.43
CA ILE A 54 11.20 5.68 -7.47
C ILE A 54 9.84 5.40 -6.81
N THR A 55 8.82 4.94 -7.56
CA THR A 55 7.53 4.57 -6.96
C THR A 55 7.65 3.37 -6.02
N GLU A 56 8.44 2.34 -6.38
CA GLU A 56 8.75 1.23 -5.47
C GLU A 56 9.67 1.65 -4.31
N PHE A 57 10.50 2.69 -4.48
CA PHE A 57 11.30 3.26 -3.38
C PHE A 57 10.47 4.17 -2.47
N GLU A 58 9.43 4.85 -2.97
CA GLU A 58 8.45 5.56 -2.14
C GLU A 58 7.65 4.57 -1.29
N LYS A 59 7.21 3.44 -1.86
CA LYS A 59 6.64 2.32 -1.08
C LYS A 59 7.64 1.77 -0.05
N GLY A 60 8.87 1.48 -0.48
CA GLY A 60 9.94 0.97 0.39
C GLY A 60 10.47 1.96 1.43
N LEU A 61 10.03 3.23 1.41
CA LEU A 61 10.36 4.24 2.43
C LEU A 61 9.23 4.45 3.45
N ASP A 62 7.99 4.06 3.11
CA ASP A 62 6.93 3.78 4.10
C ASP A 62 7.17 2.43 4.82
N GLY A 63 7.91 1.51 4.20
CA GLY A 63 8.08 0.12 4.63
C GLY A 63 9.47 -0.32 5.09
N ASP A 64 10.28 0.54 5.75
CA ASP A 64 11.45 0.06 6.50
C ASP A 64 11.91 1.04 7.62
N GLY A 65 11.18 1.06 8.73
CA GLY A 65 11.67 1.57 10.02
C GLY A 65 11.44 3.05 10.36
N GLN A 66 10.52 3.26 11.32
CA GLN A 66 10.57 4.33 12.32
C GLN A 66 10.35 5.80 11.85
N LEU A 67 9.10 6.14 11.50
CA LEU A 67 8.54 7.47 11.76
C LEU A 67 7.13 7.41 12.39
N GLU A 68 7.14 7.25 13.72
CA GLU A 68 6.19 7.82 14.68
C GLU A 68 4.82 8.32 14.17
N GLN A 69 3.85 7.41 14.04
CA GLN A 69 2.50 7.69 14.53
C GLN A 69 2.24 6.86 15.78
N PRO A 70 2.26 7.45 17.00
CA PRO A 70 1.89 6.74 18.22
C PRO A 70 0.39 6.44 18.23
N GLY A 71 0.01 5.34 17.58
CA GLY A 71 -1.25 4.64 17.81
C GLY A 71 -1.14 3.79 19.07
N LEU A 72 -2.22 3.74 19.85
CA LEU A 72 -2.36 2.72 20.89
C LEU A 72 -2.77 1.42 20.19
N SER A 73 -2.05 0.32 20.45
CA SER A 73 -2.43 -1.01 19.93
C SER A 73 -3.72 -1.53 20.59
N GLY A 74 -4.06 -1.00 21.77
CA GLY A 74 -5.26 -1.38 22.52
C GLY A 74 -5.10 -2.71 23.25
N SER A 75 -4.23 -2.77 24.26
CA SER A 75 -4.08 -3.99 25.07
C SER A 75 -5.19 -4.11 26.12
N VAL A 76 -5.38 -5.30 26.71
CA VAL A 76 -6.29 -5.52 27.85
C VAL A 76 -6.11 -4.46 28.94
N SER A 77 -4.87 -4.11 29.29
CA SER A 77 -4.57 -3.13 30.36
C SER A 77 -4.72 -1.66 29.94
N GLN A 78 -4.90 -1.38 28.65
CA GLN A 78 -5.12 -0.04 28.13
C GLN A 78 -5.97 -0.12 26.83
N PRO A 79 -7.27 -0.44 26.94
CA PRO A 79 -8.13 -0.64 25.80
C PRO A 79 -8.38 0.67 25.05
N LEU A 80 -8.69 0.54 23.77
CA LEU A 80 -9.08 1.64 22.88
C LEU A 80 -10.51 2.09 23.17
N GLY A 81 -10.80 3.35 22.86
CA GLY A 81 -12.15 3.90 22.96
C GLY A 81 -12.99 3.74 21.69
N PRO A 82 -14.25 4.22 21.74
CA PRO A 82 -15.10 4.30 20.56
C PRO A 82 -14.66 5.42 19.60
N GLY A 83 -14.49 5.09 18.32
CA GLY A 83 -14.00 5.98 17.27
C GLY A 83 -12.47 6.09 17.20
N THR A 84 -11.73 5.17 17.83
CA THR A 84 -10.27 5.06 17.68
C THR A 84 -9.87 3.91 16.77
N THR A 85 -8.63 3.96 16.29
CA THR A 85 -8.03 3.01 15.36
C THR A 85 -6.87 2.27 16.04
N ALA A 86 -6.94 0.94 16.13
CA ALA A 86 -5.79 0.10 16.41
C ALA A 86 -4.88 0.07 15.19
N ARG A 87 -3.56 0.13 15.40
CA ARG A 87 -2.56 0.03 14.34
C ARG A 87 -1.63 -1.13 14.64
N TYR A 88 -1.50 -2.04 13.68
CA TYR A 88 -0.58 -3.17 13.73
C TYR A 88 0.73 -2.81 13.02
N GLU A 89 1.84 -3.44 13.42
CA GLU A 89 3.18 -3.08 12.93
C GLU A 89 3.38 -3.31 11.42
N ASP A 90 2.58 -4.19 10.82
CA ASP A 90 2.70 -4.63 9.43
C ASP A 90 1.71 -3.97 8.46
N GLY A 91 0.96 -2.97 8.90
CA GLY A 91 0.08 -2.14 8.05
C GLY A 91 -1.42 -2.46 8.13
N LEU A 92 -1.85 -3.45 8.93
CA LEU A 92 -3.28 -3.57 9.24
C LEU A 92 -3.72 -2.42 10.15
N TRP A 93 -4.83 -1.78 9.82
CA TRP A 93 -5.51 -0.82 10.70
C TRP A 93 -6.95 -1.25 10.96
N VAL A 94 -7.41 -1.11 12.20
CA VAL A 94 -8.78 -1.48 12.58
C VAL A 94 -9.44 -0.36 13.37
N THR A 95 -10.51 0.21 12.82
CA THR A 95 -11.27 1.31 13.42
C THR A 95 -12.62 0.82 13.91
N VAL A 96 -12.92 1.03 15.18
CA VAL A 96 -14.23 0.72 15.77
C VAL A 96 -15.00 2.02 15.95
N SER A 97 -16.22 2.12 15.42
CA SER A 97 -17.03 3.33 15.52
C SER A 97 -17.61 3.57 16.92
N ARG A 98 -18.31 4.71 17.08
CA ARG A 98 -19.14 4.93 18.27
C ARG A 98 -20.42 4.09 18.17
N PRO A 99 -20.89 3.47 19.27
CA PRO A 99 -22.20 2.82 19.27
C PRO A 99 -23.33 3.80 18.93
N GLU A 100 -24.09 3.47 17.91
CA GLU A 100 -25.29 4.21 17.51
C GLU A 100 -26.54 3.47 17.97
N ARG A 101 -27.45 4.14 18.65
CA ARG A 101 -28.67 3.52 19.20
C ARG A 101 -29.79 3.48 18.17
N HIS A 102 -30.40 2.31 17.99
CA HIS A 102 -31.58 2.11 17.16
C HIS A 102 -32.90 2.16 17.97
N ASP A 103 -34.02 2.38 17.29
CA ASP A 103 -35.35 2.54 17.89
C ASP A 103 -35.87 1.27 18.61
N ASP A 104 -35.39 0.09 18.20
CA ASP A 104 -35.70 -1.21 18.81
C ASP A 104 -34.91 -1.48 20.11
N GLY A 105 -34.04 -0.56 20.51
CA GLY A 105 -33.19 -0.68 21.69
C GLY A 105 -31.88 -1.43 21.46
N THR A 106 -31.59 -1.84 20.22
CA THR A 106 -30.27 -2.34 19.82
C THR A 106 -29.28 -1.20 19.57
N TYR A 107 -28.00 -1.54 19.46
CA TYR A 107 -26.92 -0.63 19.11
C TYR A 107 -26.15 -1.17 17.92
N GLY A 108 -25.92 -0.32 16.92
CA GLY A 108 -25.02 -0.59 15.81
C GLY A 108 -23.62 -0.08 16.12
N VAL A 109 -22.61 -0.89 15.82
CA VAL A 109 -21.20 -0.51 15.78
C VAL A 109 -20.66 -0.95 14.42
N THR A 110 -19.73 -0.20 13.83
CA THR A 110 -19.03 -0.62 12.61
C THR A 110 -17.56 -0.84 12.92
N VAL A 111 -17.04 -1.98 12.51
CA VAL A 111 -15.62 -2.31 12.56
C VAL A 111 -15.07 -2.23 11.15
N THR A 112 -14.13 -1.32 10.92
CA THR A 112 -13.51 -1.11 9.60
C THR A 112 -12.08 -1.61 9.63
N PHE A 113 -11.79 -2.60 8.80
CA PHE A 113 -10.47 -3.15 8.55
C PHE A 113 -9.90 -2.47 7.29
N GLU A 114 -8.69 -1.95 7.36
CA GLU A 114 -7.98 -1.33 6.24
C GLU A 114 -6.65 -2.08 6.06
N ASN A 115 -6.44 -2.65 4.87
CA ASN A 115 -5.28 -3.49 4.60
C ASN A 115 -4.13 -2.69 3.97
N GLY A 116 -3.31 -2.05 4.79
CA GLY A 116 -2.03 -1.48 4.36
C GLY A 116 -0.86 -2.47 4.29
N THR A 117 -1.12 -3.79 4.27
CA THR A 117 -0.08 -4.82 4.16
C THR A 117 0.15 -5.20 2.70
N ASP A 118 1.37 -5.64 2.34
CA ASP A 118 1.76 -6.05 0.98
C ASP A 118 1.09 -7.36 0.49
N GLU A 119 0.19 -7.95 1.27
CA GLU A 119 -0.46 -9.23 0.99
C GLU A 119 -1.98 -9.18 1.17
N GLU A 120 -2.66 -10.16 0.57
CA GLU A 120 -4.10 -10.36 0.72
C GLU A 120 -4.44 -10.95 2.11
N LEU A 121 -5.22 -10.25 2.93
CA LEU A 121 -5.56 -10.67 4.29
C LEU A 121 -6.83 -11.51 4.34
N ARG A 122 -6.79 -12.65 5.03
CA ARG A 122 -7.97 -13.45 5.36
C ARG A 122 -8.45 -13.13 6.77
N LEU A 123 -9.63 -12.54 6.92
CA LEU A 123 -10.15 -12.05 8.21
C LEU A 123 -11.05 -13.08 8.93
N SER A 124 -10.98 -14.37 8.59
CA SER A 124 -11.83 -15.41 9.21
C SER A 124 -11.35 -16.85 8.94
N ASP A 125 -10.04 -17.11 8.93
CA ASP A 125 -9.56 -18.48 8.65
C ASP A 125 -9.87 -19.42 9.83
N GLU A 126 -10.24 -20.68 9.54
CA GLU A 126 -10.83 -21.61 10.54
C GLU A 126 -9.84 -22.04 11.63
N GLU A 127 -8.54 -21.86 11.42
CA GLU A 127 -7.50 -22.08 12.45
C GLU A 127 -7.47 -20.98 13.54
N PHE A 128 -8.12 -19.84 13.31
CA PHE A 128 -8.16 -18.71 14.25
C PHE A 128 -9.62 -18.39 14.63
N SER A 129 -9.96 -18.67 15.89
CA SER A 129 -11.28 -18.45 16.45
C SER A 129 -11.64 -16.96 16.46
N GLY A 130 -12.32 -16.51 15.41
CA GLY A 130 -12.95 -15.19 15.30
C GLY A 130 -11.97 -14.02 15.26
N THR A 131 -11.76 -13.42 14.08
CA THR A 131 -11.04 -12.13 13.99
C THR A 131 -11.76 -10.97 14.69
N LEU A 132 -13.04 -11.16 15.03
CA LEU A 132 -13.82 -10.23 15.82
C LEU A 132 -14.66 -11.01 16.84
N ASP A 133 -14.58 -10.63 18.11
CA ASP A 133 -15.42 -11.14 19.19
C ASP A 133 -16.04 -10.01 20.04
N VAL A 134 -17.08 -10.34 20.81
CA VAL A 134 -17.85 -9.44 21.66
C VAL A 134 -17.91 -10.00 23.08
N GLU A 135 -17.16 -9.38 24.00
CA GLU A 135 -17.15 -9.75 25.41
C GLU A 135 -17.83 -8.70 26.32
N PRO A 136 -18.38 -9.09 27.48
CA PRO A 136 -18.75 -8.13 28.53
C PRO A 136 -17.53 -7.33 29.00
N GLY A 137 -17.69 -6.04 29.29
CA GLY A 137 -16.57 -5.18 29.73
C GLY A 137 -16.06 -5.48 31.14
N GLU A 138 -14.82 -5.10 31.45
CA GLU A 138 -14.13 -5.45 32.72
C GLU A 138 -14.88 -5.03 34.01
N ASP A 139 -15.66 -3.94 33.98
CA ASP A 139 -16.50 -3.45 35.09
C ASP A 139 -17.87 -4.18 35.19
N TYR A 140 -17.98 -5.41 34.67
CA TYR A 140 -19.21 -6.20 34.63
C TYR A 140 -19.84 -6.40 36.03
N ALA A 141 -21.07 -5.94 36.21
CA ALA A 141 -21.94 -6.43 37.27
C ALA A 141 -22.86 -7.55 36.73
N PRO A 142 -23.27 -8.53 37.56
CA PRO A 142 -24.21 -9.57 37.14
C PRO A 142 -25.52 -8.96 36.59
N GLY A 143 -25.80 -9.19 35.30
CA GLY A 143 -26.93 -8.61 34.56
C GLY A 143 -26.59 -7.44 33.63
N ASP A 144 -25.30 -7.20 33.34
CA ASP A 144 -24.85 -6.32 32.25
C ASP A 144 -24.52 -7.12 30.96
N ASP A 145 -25.22 -8.24 30.72
CA ASP A 145 -25.00 -9.10 29.56
C ASP A 145 -25.31 -8.38 28.23
N VAL A 146 -24.54 -8.70 27.19
CA VAL A 146 -24.71 -8.15 25.83
C VAL A 146 -24.85 -9.29 24.83
N SER A 147 -25.96 -9.31 24.09
CA SER A 147 -26.20 -10.24 22.99
C SER A 147 -25.69 -9.68 21.67
N TRP A 148 -24.78 -10.39 21.00
CA TRP A 148 -24.45 -10.14 19.60
C TRP A 148 -25.52 -10.77 18.70
N LEU A 149 -26.21 -9.94 17.90
CA LEU A 149 -27.41 -10.34 17.16
C LEU A 149 -27.17 -10.83 15.73
N ASN A 150 -26.01 -10.54 15.13
CA ASN A 150 -25.76 -10.76 13.70
C ASN A 150 -24.39 -11.41 13.40
N TRP A 151 -23.91 -12.26 14.32
CA TRP A 151 -22.61 -12.94 14.19
C TRP A 151 -22.47 -13.71 12.84
N ASP A 152 -23.51 -14.42 12.39
CA ASP A 152 -23.54 -15.13 11.10
C ASP A 152 -23.30 -14.20 9.89
N GLU A 153 -23.93 -13.01 9.92
CA GLU A 153 -23.80 -11.98 8.87
C GLU A 153 -22.37 -11.41 8.87
N VAL A 154 -21.83 -11.13 10.05
CA VAL A 154 -20.47 -10.63 10.22
C VAL A 154 -19.44 -11.66 9.73
N ALA A 155 -19.56 -12.92 10.14
CA ALA A 155 -18.69 -14.00 9.66
C ALA A 155 -18.74 -14.12 8.13
N SER A 156 -19.94 -14.00 7.54
CA SER A 156 -20.11 -14.03 6.08
C SER A 156 -19.46 -12.83 5.36
N VAL A 157 -19.38 -11.66 5.98
CA VAL A 157 -18.71 -10.47 5.45
C VAL A 157 -17.19 -10.54 5.65
N LEU A 158 -16.71 -11.19 6.72
CA LEU A 158 -15.29 -11.43 6.95
C LEU A 158 -14.72 -12.56 6.06
N ALA A 159 -15.55 -13.51 5.61
CA ALA A 159 -15.17 -14.70 4.84
C ALA A 159 -14.35 -14.47 3.54
N PRO A 160 -14.66 -13.48 2.68
CA PRO A 160 -13.81 -13.20 1.53
C PRO A 160 -12.44 -12.65 1.97
N PRO A 161 -11.35 -12.93 1.25
CA PRO A 161 -10.10 -12.21 1.51
C PRO A 161 -10.23 -10.70 1.25
N LEU A 162 -9.39 -9.90 1.89
CA LEU A 162 -9.27 -8.44 1.75
C LEU A 162 -7.97 -8.11 0.99
N PRO A 163 -8.03 -7.57 -0.24
CA PRO A 163 -6.84 -7.23 -1.02
C PRO A 163 -5.96 -6.15 -0.38
N GLU A 164 -4.70 -6.03 -0.83
CA GLU A 164 -3.81 -4.89 -0.55
C GLU A 164 -4.50 -3.56 -0.88
N GLY A 165 -4.38 -2.56 0.00
CA GLY A 165 -4.89 -1.21 -0.17
C GLY A 165 -6.41 -1.05 -0.10
N GLU A 166 -7.16 -2.13 0.18
CA GLU A 166 -8.63 -2.12 0.23
C GLU A 166 -9.16 -2.07 1.67
N GLU A 167 -10.39 -1.55 1.80
CA GLU A 167 -11.12 -1.41 3.06
C GLU A 167 -12.26 -2.43 3.17
N ARG A 168 -12.59 -2.85 4.40
CA ARG A 168 -13.84 -3.55 4.71
C ARG A 168 -14.49 -3.06 5.98
N THR A 169 -15.70 -2.52 5.84
CA THR A 169 -16.57 -2.18 6.97
C THR A 169 -17.54 -3.32 7.29
N VAL A 170 -17.61 -3.68 8.56
CA VAL A 170 -18.39 -4.80 9.11
C VAL A 170 -19.41 -4.25 10.13
N PRO A 171 -20.72 -4.43 9.92
CA PRO A 171 -21.74 -3.97 10.86
C PRO A 171 -21.95 -4.99 11.99
N VAL A 172 -21.72 -4.59 13.23
CA VAL A 172 -21.99 -5.36 14.45
C VAL A 172 -23.27 -4.84 15.09
N ARG A 173 -24.21 -5.74 15.41
CA ARG A 173 -25.45 -5.40 16.13
C ARG A 173 -25.45 -6.00 17.52
N LEU A 174 -25.51 -5.12 18.52
CA LEU A 174 -25.47 -5.47 19.93
C LEU A 174 -26.80 -5.16 20.60
N LYS A 175 -27.18 -5.98 21.58
CA LYS A 175 -28.32 -5.72 22.45
C LYS A 175 -27.91 -5.93 23.91
N PRO A 176 -27.72 -4.86 24.69
CA PRO A 176 -27.48 -5.01 26.11
C PRO A 176 -28.79 -5.34 26.84
N GLU A 177 -28.71 -6.12 27.92
CA GLU A 177 -29.83 -6.27 28.85
C GLU A 177 -30.18 -4.95 29.56
N ARG A 178 -29.17 -4.10 29.78
CA ARG A 178 -29.30 -2.84 30.49
C ARG A 178 -28.67 -1.67 29.72
N LYS A 179 -29.37 -0.52 29.71
CA LYS A 179 -28.80 0.73 29.19
C LYS A 179 -27.55 1.14 29.99
N GLY A 180 -26.45 1.39 29.29
CA GLY A 180 -25.17 1.77 29.86
C GLY A 180 -24.23 0.61 30.15
N ALA A 181 -24.56 -0.62 29.73
CA ALA A 181 -23.66 -1.76 29.87
C ALA A 181 -22.31 -1.51 29.15
N PRO A 182 -21.17 -1.83 29.79
CA PRO A 182 -19.87 -1.83 29.16
C PRO A 182 -19.71 -3.08 28.29
N VAL A 183 -19.08 -2.93 27.12
CA VAL A 183 -18.78 -4.04 26.21
C VAL A 183 -17.37 -3.88 25.66
N THR A 184 -16.65 -4.99 25.54
CA THR A 184 -15.35 -5.05 24.88
C THR A 184 -15.54 -5.69 23.50
N LEU A 185 -15.08 -5.02 22.44
CA LEU A 185 -14.84 -5.67 21.15
C LEU A 185 -13.38 -6.12 21.11
N GLU A 186 -13.17 -7.40 20.86
CA GLU A 186 -11.84 -7.97 20.67
C GLU A 186 -11.58 -8.17 19.19
N VAL A 187 -10.46 -7.67 18.70
CA VAL A 187 -10.02 -7.88 17.31
C VAL A 187 -8.79 -8.76 17.33
N THR A 188 -9.00 -10.06 17.12
CA THR A 188 -7.94 -11.04 17.07
C THR A 188 -7.34 -11.07 15.66
N PRO A 189 -6.05 -10.77 15.50
CA PRO A 189 -5.41 -10.76 14.19
C PRO A 189 -5.39 -12.16 13.57
N PRO A 190 -5.58 -12.29 12.24
CA PRO A 190 -5.70 -13.60 11.57
C PRO A 190 -4.39 -14.38 11.42
N HIS A 191 -3.27 -13.84 11.91
CA HIS A 191 -2.01 -14.57 12.02
C HIS A 191 -1.37 -14.25 13.37
N PRO A 192 -1.01 -15.27 14.18
CA PRO A 192 -0.49 -15.12 15.55
C PRO A 192 1.01 -14.78 15.56
N GLY A 193 1.42 -13.91 14.64
CA GLY A 193 2.79 -13.37 14.54
C GLY A 193 2.98 -12.20 15.51
N TYR A 194 3.50 -11.08 15.00
CA TYR A 194 3.77 -9.86 15.79
C TYR A 194 2.50 -9.05 16.14
N ARG A 195 1.31 -9.57 15.87
CA ARG A 195 0.04 -8.87 16.09
C ARG A 195 -0.58 -9.31 17.43
N GLU A 196 -0.68 -8.40 18.39
CA GLU A 196 -1.45 -8.62 19.64
C GLU A 196 -2.95 -8.35 19.42
N THR A 197 -3.84 -9.05 20.12
CA THR A 197 -5.29 -8.76 20.07
C THR A 197 -5.57 -7.33 20.51
N ALA A 198 -6.37 -6.60 19.74
CA ALA A 198 -6.76 -5.23 20.05
C ALA A 198 -8.12 -5.21 20.76
N HIS A 199 -8.17 -4.62 21.94
CA HIS A 199 -9.35 -4.53 22.80
C HIS A 199 -9.93 -3.11 22.73
N PHE A 200 -11.21 -3.00 22.38
CA PHE A 200 -11.94 -1.73 22.29
C PHE A 200 -13.08 -1.71 23.29
N GLN A 201 -12.99 -0.83 24.29
CA GLN A 201 -14.00 -0.71 25.34
C GLN A 201 -15.03 0.37 24.96
N LEU A 202 -16.30 -0.03 24.93
CA LEU A 202 -17.45 0.78 24.53
C LEU A 202 -18.50 0.81 25.64
N THR A 203 -19.44 1.75 25.57
CA THR A 203 -20.59 1.85 26.49
C THR A 203 -21.87 1.99 25.69
N LEU A 204 -22.87 1.16 25.98
CA LEU A 204 -24.13 1.09 25.22
C LEU A 204 -25.25 1.91 25.90
N GLY A 205 -25.15 3.25 25.91
CA GLY A 205 -26.15 4.13 26.52
C GLY A 205 -25.98 5.63 26.31
#